data_AF-A0A948B0B9-F1
#
_entry.id   AF-A0A948B0B9-F1
#
_cell.length_a   1.000
_cell.length_b   1.000
_cell.length_c   1.000
_cell.angle_alpha   90.00
_cell.angle_beta   90.00
_cell.angle_gamma   90.00
#
_symmetry.space_group_name_H-M   'P 1'
#
loop_
_entity.id
_entity.type
_entity.pdbx_description
1 polymer ?
#
loop_
_entity_poly.entity_id
_entity_poly.type
_entity_poly.pdbx_seq_one_letter_code
_entity_poly.pdbx_strand_id
1 'polypeptide(L)'
;MMKRTFTIAIVATLTLGAALWAADEITVNTYLKVKNGYFEYIKNVNQLKRDQTGTGSSMAVQNIQTNTHELLVIAADAPTNGYAFFRNVTDNTDYAIDVGGQDTSGTFIAVMRLEGGDIGLCRLHPTTPLYALGVDLSGTNILAGVDLEYWINED
;
A
#
# COMPACT_ATOMS: atom_id res chain seq x y z
N MET A 1 47.11 -21.58 17.61
CA MET A 1 45.94 -21.47 16.71
C MET A 1 45.78 -20.00 16.34
N MET A 2 46.06 -19.62 15.09
CA MET A 2 46.16 -18.21 14.70
C MET A 2 44.76 -17.61 14.51
N LYS A 3 44.41 -16.57 15.29
CA LYS A 3 43.12 -15.88 15.22
C LYS A 3 43.03 -15.14 13.87
N ARG A 4 42.12 -15.55 12.99
CA ARG A 4 41.87 -14.86 11.71
C ARG A 4 40.70 -13.89 11.91
N THR A 5 40.98 -12.59 11.79
CA THR A 5 39.98 -11.53 11.87
C THR A 5 39.39 -11.30 10.48
N PHE A 6 38.07 -11.41 10.35
CA PHE A 6 37.34 -11.06 9.14
C PHE A 6 36.71 -9.68 9.34
N THR A 7 37.05 -8.72 8.48
CA THR A 7 36.48 -7.37 8.53
C THR A 7 35.54 -7.22 7.35
N ILE A 8 34.26 -6.98 7.62
CA ILE A 8 33.25 -6.62 6.63
C ILE A 8 33.04 -5.10 6.75
N ALA A 9 33.34 -4.37 5.68
CA ALA A 9 33.09 -2.94 5.59
C ALA A 9 31.93 -2.71 4.61
N ILE A 10 30.85 -2.08 5.07
CA ILE A 10 29.76 -1.61 4.23
C ILE A 10 29.96 -0.10 4.07
N VAL A 11 30.29 0.34 2.86
CA VAL A 11 30.41 1.76 2.53
C VAL A 11 29.24 2.11 1.63
N ALA A 12 28.31 2.92 2.13
CA ALA A 12 27.24 3.51 1.35
C ALA A 12 27.55 5.00 1.13
N THR A 13 27.57 5.44 -0.12
CA THR A 13 27.75 6.86 -0.48
C THR A 13 26.42 7.37 -1.03
N LEU A 14 25.84 8.37 -0.36
CA LEU A 14 24.63 9.07 -0.81
C LEU A 14 25.05 10.32 -1.57
N THR A 15 24.64 10.44 -2.83
CA THR A 15 24.82 11.65 -3.63
C THR A 15 23.44 12.24 -3.89
N LEU A 16 23.15 13.40 -3.30
CA LEU A 16 21.91 14.15 -3.56
C LEU A 16 22.14 15.14 -4.69
N GLY A 17 21.51 14.90 -5.84
CA GLY A 17 21.54 15.82 -6.98
C GLY A 17 20.46 16.89 -6.82
N ALA A 18 20.85 18.17 -6.84
CA ALA A 18 19.91 19.27 -6.83
C ALA A 18 19.36 19.53 -8.24
N ALA A 19 18.20 18.95 -8.59
CA ALA A 19 17.27 19.54 -9.56
C ALA A 19 15.93 18.77 -9.62
N LEU A 20 14.87 19.55 -9.39
CA LEU A 20 13.50 19.45 -9.89
C LEU A 20 13.08 18.17 -10.67
N TRP A 21 12.20 17.38 -10.04
CA TRP A 21 11.15 16.54 -10.65
C TRP A 21 11.56 15.67 -11.85
N ALA A 22 12.30 14.57 -11.63
CA ALA A 22 12.27 13.42 -12.54
C ALA A 22 12.90 12.17 -11.90
N ALA A 23 12.07 11.16 -11.63
CA ALA A 23 12.27 9.70 -11.65
C ALA A 23 13.55 9.01 -11.12
N ASP A 24 14.61 9.72 -10.76
CA ASP A 24 15.95 9.18 -10.47
C ASP A 24 16.63 9.89 -9.28
N GLU A 25 15.88 10.26 -8.23
CA GLU A 25 16.41 11.03 -7.09
C GLU A 25 17.41 10.21 -6.24
N ILE A 26 17.23 8.89 -6.14
CA ILE A 26 18.01 8.04 -5.23
C ILE A 26 18.63 6.88 -6.00
N THR A 27 19.92 6.99 -6.29
CA THR A 27 20.73 5.85 -6.77
C THR A 27 21.52 5.26 -5.61
N VAL A 28 21.18 4.04 -5.19
CA VAL A 28 21.96 3.30 -4.19
C VAL A 28 22.97 2.41 -4.88
N ASN A 29 24.25 2.75 -4.75
CA ASN A 29 25.35 1.91 -5.19
C ASN A 29 25.82 1.05 -4.01
N THR A 30 25.67 -0.27 -4.12
CA THR A 30 26.22 -1.20 -3.13
C THR A 30 27.23 -2.13 -3.78
N TYR A 31 28.31 -2.42 -3.06
CA TYR A 31 29.27 -3.43 -3.48
C TYR A 31 29.62 -4.33 -2.30
N LEU A 32 29.82 -5.61 -2.59
CA LEU A 32 30.37 -6.58 -1.66
C LEU A 32 31.84 -6.78 -1.99
N LYS A 33 32.72 -6.47 -1.03
CA LYS A 33 34.14 -6.72 -1.14
C LYS A 33 34.58 -7.75 -0.10
N VAL A 34 35.12 -8.87 -0.57
CA VAL A 34 35.72 -9.91 0.29
C VAL A 34 37.23 -9.93 0.03
N LYS A 35 38.02 -9.84 1.11
CA LYS A 35 39.48 -9.91 1.06
C LYS A 35 40.01 -11.01 1.96
N ASN A 36 40.87 -11.87 1.42
CA ASN A 36 41.60 -12.89 2.17
C ASN A 36 43.05 -12.94 1.68
N GLY A 37 43.95 -12.25 2.37
CA GLY A 37 45.35 -12.09 1.92
C GLY A 37 45.44 -11.29 0.60
N TYR A 38 46.01 -11.92 -0.43
CA TYR A 38 46.12 -11.36 -1.79
C TYR A 38 44.88 -11.63 -2.67
N PHE A 39 43.93 -12.45 -2.21
CA PHE A 39 42.70 -12.69 -2.94
C PHE A 39 41.68 -11.59 -2.63
N GLU A 40 41.23 -10.91 -3.68
CA GLU A 40 40.22 -9.86 -3.61
C GLU A 40 39.08 -10.20 -4.59
N TYR A 41 37.86 -10.23 -4.07
CA TYR A 41 36.65 -10.38 -4.88
C TYR A 41 35.74 -9.20 -4.62
N ILE A 42 35.36 -8.51 -5.71
CA ILE A 42 34.44 -7.38 -5.68
C ILE A 42 33.23 -7.78 -6.51
N LYS A 43 32.05 -7.80 -5.89
CA LYS A 43 30.77 -7.89 -6.58
C LYS A 43 30.07 -6.55 -6.48
N ASN A 44 30.00 -5.84 -7.59
CA ASN A 44 29.20 -4.64 -7.70
C ASN A 44 27.74 -5.04 -7.87
N VAL A 45 26.89 -4.72 -6.90
CA VAL A 45 25.43 -4.79 -7.05
C VAL A 45 24.99 -3.42 -7.56
N ASN A 46 25.50 -3.07 -8.74
CA ASN A 46 25.12 -1.81 -9.37
C ASN A 46 23.73 -2.00 -9.97
N GLN A 47 22.84 -1.05 -9.69
CA GLN A 47 21.46 -0.94 -10.17
C GLN A 47 20.40 -1.67 -9.33
N LEU A 48 20.33 -1.36 -8.04
CA LEU A 48 19.00 -1.26 -7.42
C LEU A 48 18.47 0.15 -7.72
N LYS A 49 17.79 0.28 -8.86
CA LYS A 49 17.04 1.49 -9.19
C LYS A 49 15.60 1.29 -8.72
N ARG A 50 15.12 2.19 -7.85
CA ARG A 50 13.68 2.32 -7.57
C ARG A 50 13.12 3.13 -8.73
N ASP A 51 12.33 2.49 -9.58
CA ASP A 51 11.54 3.19 -10.59
C ASP A 51 10.51 4.07 -9.85
N GLN A 52 10.63 5.39 -10.01
CA GLN A 52 9.67 6.39 -9.51
C GLN A 52 8.85 7.00 -10.66
N THR A 53 8.95 6.44 -11.86
CA THR A 53 8.28 6.94 -13.07
C THR A 53 6.81 6.54 -13.12
N GLY A 54 6.38 5.58 -12.29
CA GLY A 54 4.97 5.19 -12.13
C GLY A 54 4.30 5.90 -10.95
N THR A 55 2.98 6.13 -11.06
CA THR A 55 2.12 6.32 -9.88
C THR A 55 2.08 5.01 -9.12
N GLY A 56 3.09 4.72 -8.29
CA GLY A 56 3.15 3.46 -7.53
C GLY A 56 1.99 3.27 -6.55
N SER A 57 1.10 4.26 -6.45
CA SER A 57 -0.12 4.15 -5.68
C SER A 57 -1.13 5.26 -5.95
N SER A 58 -2.40 4.97 -5.71
CA SER A 58 -3.51 5.92 -5.75
C SER A 58 -4.21 6.00 -4.38
N MET A 59 -4.59 7.21 -3.96
CA MET A 59 -5.26 7.46 -2.68
C MET A 59 -6.49 8.33 -2.88
N ALA A 60 -7.57 8.00 -2.19
CA ALA A 60 -8.79 8.80 -2.18
C ALA A 60 -9.54 8.66 -0.85
N VAL A 61 -10.39 9.65 -0.58
CA VAL A 61 -11.38 9.60 0.50
C VAL A 61 -12.75 9.65 -0.16
N GLN A 62 -13.61 8.70 0.17
CA GLN A 62 -14.98 8.64 -0.31
C GLN A 62 -15.93 8.71 0.88
N ASN A 63 -16.88 9.64 0.80
CA ASN A 63 -18.01 9.68 1.71
C ASN A 63 -18.98 8.58 1.29
N ILE A 64 -19.15 7.57 2.13
CA ILE A 64 -20.05 6.46 1.88
C ILE A 64 -21.44 6.87 2.35
N GLN A 65 -22.30 7.25 1.41
CA GLN A 65 -23.68 7.60 1.69
C GLN A 65 -24.55 6.36 1.84
N THR A 66 -25.74 6.64 2.34
CA THR A 66 -26.44 5.76 3.24
C THR A 66 -27.80 5.38 2.70
N ASN A 67 -27.97 4.07 2.51
CA ASN A 67 -29.19 3.26 2.33
C ASN A 67 -28.90 2.07 1.39
N THR A 68 -27.86 2.20 0.58
CA THR A 68 -27.36 1.18 -0.33
C THR A 68 -25.84 1.16 -0.25
N HIS A 69 -25.24 0.00 -0.54
CA HIS A 69 -23.79 -0.08 -0.75
C HIS A 69 -23.39 0.83 -1.91
N GLU A 70 -22.19 1.40 -1.81
CA GLU A 70 -21.64 2.29 -2.82
C GLU A 70 -20.44 1.64 -3.48
N LEU A 71 -20.33 1.82 -4.80
CA LEU A 71 -19.14 1.41 -5.53
C LEU A 71 -17.97 2.30 -5.10
N LEU A 72 -16.85 1.69 -4.73
CA LEU A 72 -15.63 2.42 -4.44
C LEU A 72 -14.99 2.89 -5.74
N VAL A 73 -14.68 4.18 -5.83
CA VAL A 73 -14.06 4.80 -7.00
C VAL A 73 -12.55 4.52 -6.96
N ILE A 74 -12.19 3.26 -7.16
CA ILE A 74 -10.81 2.85 -7.37
C ILE A 74 -10.41 3.34 -8.76
N ALA A 75 -9.36 4.18 -8.83
CA ALA A 75 -8.92 4.80 -10.08
C ALA A 75 -8.77 3.72 -11.18
N ALA A 76 -9.39 3.95 -12.34
CA ALA A 76 -9.47 2.96 -13.43
C ALA A 76 -8.09 2.53 -13.98
N ASP A 77 -7.06 3.32 -13.71
CA ASP A 77 -5.68 3.10 -14.15
C ASP A 77 -4.82 2.33 -13.15
N ALA A 78 -5.36 1.96 -11.98
CA ALA A 78 -4.76 1.00 -11.08
C ALA A 78 -5.33 -0.39 -11.43
N PRO A 79 -4.69 -1.21 -12.28
CA PRO A 79 -5.08 -2.60 -12.50
C PRO A 79 -4.74 -3.45 -11.26
N THR A 80 -5.30 -3.08 -10.10
CA THR A 80 -5.87 -3.93 -9.04
C THR A 80 -5.21 -5.29 -8.78
N ASN A 81 -3.88 -5.35 -8.80
CA ASN A 81 -3.12 -6.55 -8.46
C ASN A 81 -2.43 -6.46 -7.08
N GLY A 82 -2.56 -5.31 -6.41
CA GLY A 82 -1.82 -4.98 -5.20
C GLY A 82 -2.61 -5.07 -3.90
N TYR A 83 -1.91 -4.67 -2.84
CA TYR A 83 -2.48 -4.45 -1.52
C TYR A 83 -3.14 -3.07 -1.46
N ALA A 84 -4.31 -3.03 -0.84
CA ALA A 84 -5.04 -1.82 -0.52
C ALA A 84 -5.21 -1.68 0.99
N PHE A 85 -4.88 -0.49 1.47
CA PHE A 85 -5.16 -0.03 2.82
C PHE A 85 -6.51 0.67 2.81
N PHE A 86 -7.32 0.39 3.81
CA PHE A 86 -8.59 1.02 4.07
C PHE A 86 -8.57 1.58 5.49
N ARG A 87 -9.13 2.75 5.68
CA ARG A 87 -9.25 3.37 6.99
C ARG A 87 -10.60 4.03 7.12
N ASN A 88 -11.33 3.68 8.17
CA ASN A 88 -12.50 4.46 8.57
C ASN A 88 -12.00 5.72 9.25
N VAL A 89 -12.09 6.86 8.57
CA VAL A 89 -11.64 8.16 9.11
C VAL A 89 -12.74 8.88 9.89
N THR A 90 -13.90 8.24 10.05
CA THR A 90 -14.98 8.77 10.88
C THR A 90 -14.55 8.70 12.35
N ASP A 91 -14.54 9.86 13.01
CA ASP A 91 -14.21 9.98 14.45
C ASP A 91 -15.30 9.40 15.38
N ASN A 92 -16.41 8.90 14.82
CA ASN A 92 -17.51 8.32 15.57
C ASN A 92 -17.35 6.81 15.70
N THR A 93 -17.16 6.34 16.94
CA THR A 93 -17.00 4.91 17.27
C THR A 93 -18.29 4.10 17.17
N ASP A 94 -19.46 4.75 17.04
CA ASP A 94 -20.76 4.07 16.91
C ASP A 94 -21.02 3.57 15.48
N TYR A 95 -20.16 3.96 14.52
CA TYR A 95 -20.30 3.61 13.12
C TYR A 95 -19.12 2.78 12.62
N ALA A 96 -19.43 1.81 11.77
CA ALA A 96 -18.48 0.96 11.09
C ALA A 96 -18.71 1.01 9.57
N ILE A 97 -17.68 0.62 8.83
CA ILE A 97 -17.73 0.48 7.38
C ILE A 97 -17.50 -0.98 7.03
N ASP A 98 -18.48 -1.60 6.39
CA ASP A 98 -18.33 -2.90 5.77
C ASP A 98 -17.80 -2.71 4.35
N VAL A 99 -16.71 -3.40 4.01
CA VAL A 99 -16.10 -3.41 2.68
C VAL A 99 -16.27 -4.79 2.08
N GLY A 100 -16.76 -4.86 0.84
CA GLY A 100 -17.36 -6.07 0.29
C GLY A 100 -17.52 -6.09 -1.21
N GLY A 101 -18.05 -7.20 -1.71
CA GLY A 101 -18.49 -7.34 -3.10
C GLY A 101 -20.01 -7.46 -3.19
N GLN A 102 -20.50 -7.68 -4.41
CA GLN A 102 -21.88 -8.11 -4.65
C GLN A 102 -21.89 -9.55 -5.15
N ASP A 103 -22.93 -10.30 -4.78
CA ASP A 103 -23.22 -11.56 -5.45
C ASP A 103 -23.88 -11.32 -6.83
N THR A 104 -24.19 -12.40 -7.54
CA THR A 104 -24.86 -12.33 -8.85
C THR A 104 -26.27 -11.74 -8.80
N SER A 105 -26.87 -11.60 -7.62
CA SER A 105 -28.19 -10.99 -7.41
C SER A 105 -28.12 -9.51 -7.02
N GLY A 106 -26.91 -8.95 -6.86
CA GLY A 106 -26.70 -7.58 -6.38
C GLY A 106 -26.77 -7.44 -4.85
N THR A 107 -26.81 -8.56 -4.13
CA THR A 107 -26.78 -8.56 -2.66
C THR A 107 -25.36 -8.29 -2.19
N PHE A 108 -25.20 -7.32 -1.28
CA PHE A 108 -23.91 -6.98 -0.70
C PHE A 108 -23.41 -8.07 0.25
N ILE A 109 -22.16 -8.46 0.07
CA ILE A 109 -21.47 -9.42 0.92
C ILE A 109 -20.22 -8.73 1.48
N ALA A 110 -20.29 -8.39 2.77
CA ALA A 110 -19.16 -7.86 3.51
C ALA A 110 -18.04 -8.92 3.61
N VAL A 111 -16.81 -8.51 3.32
CA VAL A 111 -15.61 -9.35 3.52
C VAL A 111 -14.69 -8.79 4.61
N MET A 112 -14.89 -7.54 4.99
CA MET A 112 -14.13 -6.82 6.01
C MET A 112 -15.05 -5.80 6.68
N ARG A 113 -14.86 -5.60 7.99
CA ARG A 113 -15.50 -4.53 8.76
C ARG A 113 -14.41 -3.66 9.39
N LEU A 114 -14.62 -2.35 9.38
CA LEU A 114 -13.74 -1.35 9.99
C LEU A 114 -14.56 -0.50 10.97
N GLU A 115 -14.30 -0.60 12.26
CA GLU A 115 -14.92 0.30 13.25
C GLU A 115 -14.37 1.72 13.13
N GLY A 116 -14.97 2.70 13.82
CA GLY A 116 -14.52 4.09 13.80
C GLY A 116 -13.03 4.22 14.15
N GLY A 117 -12.22 4.72 13.21
CA GLY A 117 -10.77 4.87 13.36
C GLY A 117 -9.94 3.64 12.98
N ASP A 118 -10.56 2.49 12.68
CA ASP A 118 -9.84 1.27 12.31
C ASP A 118 -9.16 1.37 10.95
N ILE A 119 -8.12 0.53 10.80
CA ILE A 119 -7.36 0.36 9.57
C ILE A 119 -7.37 -1.12 9.18
N GLY A 120 -7.69 -1.40 7.92
CA GLY A 120 -7.64 -2.72 7.31
C GLY A 120 -6.68 -2.77 6.13
N LEU A 121 -6.07 -3.93 5.92
CA LEU A 121 -5.25 -4.23 4.75
C LEU A 121 -5.83 -5.45 4.06
N CYS A 122 -6.12 -5.35 2.77
CA CYS A 122 -6.49 -6.51 1.97
C CYS A 122 -5.84 -6.47 0.60
N ARG A 123 -5.78 -7.63 -0.05
CA ARG A 123 -5.37 -7.73 -1.44
C ARG A 123 -6.60 -7.64 -2.32
N LEU A 124 -6.56 -6.78 -3.32
CA LEU A 124 -7.68 -6.62 -4.25
C LEU A 124 -7.61 -7.65 -5.38
N HIS A 125 -8.78 -8.05 -5.88
CA HIS A 125 -8.87 -8.85 -7.07
C HIS A 125 -9.01 -7.93 -8.29
N PRO A 126 -8.27 -8.17 -9.40
CA PRO A 126 -8.15 -7.20 -10.48
C PRO A 126 -9.45 -6.80 -11.16
N THR A 127 -10.38 -7.75 -11.26
CA THR A 127 -11.60 -7.56 -12.06
C THR A 127 -12.87 -7.47 -11.22
N THR A 128 -12.75 -7.50 -9.88
CA THR A 128 -13.92 -7.54 -9.00
C THR A 128 -14.18 -6.14 -8.47
N PRO A 129 -15.33 -5.52 -8.79
CA PRO A 129 -15.71 -4.23 -8.22
C PRO A 129 -15.83 -4.35 -6.70
N LEU A 130 -15.28 -3.36 -5.99
CA LEU A 130 -15.33 -3.29 -4.54
C LEU A 130 -16.38 -2.26 -4.12
N TYR A 131 -17.16 -2.60 -3.12
CA TYR A 131 -18.21 -1.76 -2.58
C TYR A 131 -17.97 -1.52 -1.09
N ALA A 132 -18.50 -0.41 -0.58
CA ALA A 132 -18.55 -0.14 0.86
C ALA A 132 -19.97 0.20 1.31
N LEU A 133 -20.26 -0.09 2.57
CA LEU A 133 -21.54 0.16 3.20
C LEU A 133 -21.31 0.67 4.63
N GLY A 134 -21.88 1.83 4.93
CA GLY A 134 -21.93 2.34 6.31
C GLY A 134 -22.95 1.57 7.13
N VAL A 135 -22.55 1.12 8.32
CA VAL A 135 -23.38 0.39 9.28
C VAL A 135 -23.14 0.88 10.70
N ASP A 136 -24.08 0.63 11.60
CA ASP A 136 -23.83 0.77 13.04
C ASP A 136 -23.08 -0.46 13.58
N LEU A 137 -22.67 -0.42 14.85
CA LEU A 137 -22.00 -1.56 15.49
C LEU A 137 -22.85 -2.84 15.51
N SER A 138 -24.17 -2.74 15.34
CA SER A 138 -25.07 -3.90 15.23
C SER A 138 -25.15 -4.47 13.80
N GLY A 139 -24.55 -3.80 12.82
CA GLY A 139 -24.61 -4.16 11.40
C GLY A 139 -25.86 -3.66 10.67
N THR A 140 -26.60 -2.73 11.26
CA THR A 140 -27.74 -2.08 10.61
C THR A 140 -27.25 -0.93 9.75
N ASN A 141 -27.75 -0.81 8.52
CA ASN A 141 -27.44 0.31 7.63
C ASN A 141 -27.77 1.64 8.33
N ILE A 142 -26.80 2.54 8.36
CA ILE A 142 -26.98 3.88 8.95
C ILE A 142 -27.44 4.87 7.89
N LEU A 143 -27.94 6.03 8.33
CA LEU A 143 -28.34 7.20 7.52
C LEU A 143 -27.32 8.36 7.59
N ALA A 144 -26.28 8.21 8.41
CA ALA A 144 -25.20 9.17 8.52
C ALA A 144 -24.04 8.76 7.59
N GLY A 145 -23.59 9.68 6.74
CA GLY A 145 -22.42 9.42 5.90
C GLY A 145 -21.18 9.15 6.76
N VAL A 146 -20.43 8.12 6.37
CA VAL A 146 -19.15 7.74 6.99
C VAL A 146 -18.05 7.85 5.96
N ASP A 147 -16.90 8.36 6.37
CA ASP A 147 -15.80 8.63 5.46
C ASP A 147 -14.82 7.45 5.45
N LEU A 148 -14.60 6.89 4.25
CA LEU A 148 -13.62 5.85 4.00
C LEU A 148 -12.43 6.44 3.26
N GLU A 149 -11.26 6.37 3.87
CA GLU A 149 -9.99 6.61 3.21
C GLU A 149 -9.45 5.27 2.67
N TYR A 150 -8.94 5.28 1.45
CA TYR A 150 -8.25 4.12 0.90
C TYR A 150 -7.00 4.51 0.12
N TRP A 151 -6.00 3.64 0.22
CA TRP A 151 -4.73 3.76 -0.47
C TRP A 151 -4.38 2.43 -1.12
N ILE A 152 -4.19 2.45 -2.44
CA ILE A 152 -3.97 1.27 -3.26
C ILE A 152 -2.56 1.34 -3.81
N ASN A 153 -1.76 0.32 -3.56
CA ASN A 153 -0.46 0.18 -4.21
C ASN A 153 -0.64 -0.43 -5.59
N GLU A 154 -0.11 0.27 -6.59
CA GLU A 154 -0.02 -0.17 -7.97
C GLU A 154 1.33 -0.92 -8.08
N ASP A 155 1.27 -2.26 -8.13
CA ASP A 155 2.45 -3.12 -8.34
C ASP A 155 2.92 -3.09 -9.81
#